data_AF-A0A8I0TR61-F1
#
_entry.id   AF-A0A8I0TR61-F1
#
_cell.length_a   1.000
_cell.length_b   1.000
_cell.length_c   1.000
_cell.angle_alpha   90.00
_cell.angle_beta   90.00
_cell.angle_gamma   90.00
#
_symmetry.space_group_name_H-M   'P 1'
#
loop_
_entity.id
_entity.type
_entity.pdbx_description
1 polymer ?
#
loop_
_entity_poly.entity_id
_entity_poly.type
_entity_poly.pdbx_seq_one_letter_code
_entity_poly.pdbx_strand_id
1 'polypeptide(L)' 'MRDYKPGTQLTGDVRTAARDKAAELYGQGCTIRSVAQQLGRSYGGTRVLLLEAGVTLRGRGGGIRKAAV' A
#
# COMPACT_ATOMS: atom_id res chain seq x y z
N MET A 1 -2.22 -19.42 3.71
CA MET A 1 -2.79 -19.27 2.36
C MET A 1 -2.37 -17.92 1.80
N ARG A 2 -1.59 -17.91 0.71
CA ARG A 2 -1.20 -16.73 -0.06
C ARG A 2 -1.75 -16.91 -1.47
N ASP A 3 -3.02 -16.58 -1.64
CA ASP A 3 -3.75 -16.71 -2.90
C ASP A 3 -3.51 -15.48 -3.78
N TYR A 4 -2.26 -15.29 -4.23
CA TYR A 4 -1.98 -14.37 -5.33
C TYR A 4 -0.69 -14.79 -6.01
N LYS A 5 -0.77 -15.06 -7.32
CA LYS A 5 0.40 -15.38 -8.15
C LYS A 5 1.32 -14.16 -8.19
N PRO A 6 2.54 -14.22 -7.61
CA PRO A 6 3.50 -13.14 -7.76
C PRO A 6 3.81 -12.98 -9.26
N GLY A 7 3.72 -11.77 -9.79
CA GLY A 7 4.21 -11.46 -11.14
C GLY A 7 3.19 -11.17 -12.25
N THR A 8 1.98 -10.66 -11.96
CA THR A 8 1.30 -9.87 -13.00
C THR A 8 2.08 -8.57 -13.13
N GLN A 9 2.92 -8.46 -14.16
CA GLN A 9 3.71 -7.26 -14.38
C GLN A 9 2.75 -6.08 -14.57
N LEU A 10 2.82 -5.11 -13.65
CA LEU A 10 2.20 -3.81 -13.82
C LEU A 10 3.15 -3.02 -14.72
N THR A 11 2.90 -3.10 -16.03
CA THR A 11 3.76 -2.51 -17.07
C THR A 11 3.19 -1.16 -17.51
N GLY A 12 4.06 -0.19 -17.79
CA GLY A 12 3.70 1.10 -18.39
C GLY A 12 2.67 1.90 -17.58
N ASP A 13 1.72 2.49 -18.29
CA ASP A 13 0.75 3.48 -17.77
C ASP A 13 -0.14 2.93 -16.65
N VAL A 14 -0.41 1.62 -16.65
CA VAL A 14 -1.20 0.96 -15.60
C VAL A 14 -0.48 1.03 -14.25
N ARG A 15 0.86 1.02 -14.25
CA ARG A 15 1.66 1.20 -13.03
C ARG A 15 1.56 2.61 -12.50
N THR A 16 1.68 3.60 -13.38
CA THR A 16 1.59 5.02 -13.03
C THR A 16 0.19 5.35 -12.48
N ALA A 17 -0.87 4.89 -13.14
CA ALA A 17 -2.24 5.09 -12.66
C ALA A 17 -2.49 4.43 -11.29
N ALA A 18 -1.98 3.22 -11.07
CA ALA A 18 -2.09 2.55 -9.78
C ALA A 18 -1.27 3.24 -8.69
N ARG A 19 -0.10 3.78 -9.03
CA ARG A 19 0.74 4.57 -8.14
C ARG A 19 0.00 5.82 -7.66
N ASP A 20 -0.52 6.60 -8.59
CA ASP A 20 -1.19 7.87 -8.29
C ASP A 20 -2.45 7.64 -7.46
N LYS A 21 -3.25 6.63 -7.83
CA LYS A 21 -4.44 6.24 -7.08
C LYS A 21 -4.13 5.70 -5.69
N ALA A 22 -3.03 4.94 -5.54
CA ALA A 22 -2.59 4.49 -4.23
C ALA A 22 -2.16 5.67 -3.34
N ALA A 23 -1.43 6.64 -3.89
CA ALA A 23 -1.00 7.84 -3.18
C ALA A 23 -2.18 8.70 -2.74
N GLU A 24 -3.18 8.90 -3.61
CA GLU A 24 -4.41 9.64 -3.31
C GLU A 24 -5.18 9.01 -2.14
N LEU A 25 -5.48 7.71 -2.24
CA LEU A 25 -6.21 6.99 -1.18
C LEU A 25 -5.43 7.00 0.14
N TYR A 26 -4.11 6.89 0.09
CA TYR A 26 -3.29 6.99 1.29
C TYR A 26 -3.29 8.40 1.90
N GLY A 27 -3.30 9.43 1.05
CA GLY A 27 -3.44 10.83 1.45
C GLY A 27 -4.77 11.10 2.18
N GLN A 28 -5.85 10.44 1.74
CA GLN A 28 -7.17 10.48 2.37
C GLN A 28 -7.22 9.81 3.76
N GLY A 29 -6.13 9.18 4.19
CA GLY A 29 -6.05 8.50 5.50
C GLY A 29 -6.38 7.01 5.44
N CYS A 30 -6.55 6.42 4.26
CA CYS A 30 -6.70 4.98 4.14
C CYS A 30 -5.42 4.25 4.56
N THR A 31 -5.58 3.09 5.19
CA THR A 31 -4.43 2.21 5.49
C THR A 31 -3.93 1.52 4.23
N ILE A 32 -2.65 1.15 4.18
CA ILE A 32 -2.05 0.41 3.04
C ILE A 32 -2.88 -0.84 2.68
N ARG A 33 -3.47 -1.50 3.68
CA ARG A 33 -4.34 -2.68 3.47
C ARG A 33 -5.67 -2.31 2.81
N SER A 34 -6.28 -1.19 3.20
CA SER A 34 -7.51 -0.69 2.58
C SER A 34 -7.26 -0.22 1.15
N VAL A 35 -6.15 0.49 0.91
CA VAL A 35 -5.69 0.86 -0.44
C VAL A 35 -5.50 -0.41 -1.29
N ALA A 36 -4.80 -1.42 -0.77
CA ALA A 36 -4.59 -2.68 -1.47
C ALA A 36 -5.91 -3.39 -1.83
N GLN A 37 -6.88 -3.41 -0.91
CA GLN A 37 -8.22 -3.97 -1.15
C GLN A 37 -8.96 -3.21 -2.27
N GLN A 38 -8.95 -1.88 -2.24
CA GLN A 38 -9.61 -1.06 -3.26
C GLN A 38 -8.97 -1.18 -4.64
N LEU A 39 -7.64 -1.34 -4.70
CA LEU A 39 -6.94 -1.60 -5.96
C LEU A 39 -7.01 -3.06 -6.41
N GLY A 40 -7.56 -3.98 -5.59
CA GLY A 40 -7.54 -5.42 -5.86
C GLY A 40 -6.12 -5.99 -5.90
N ARG A 41 -5.20 -5.43 -5.12
CA ARG A 41 -3.77 -5.75 -5.11
C ARG A 41 -3.31 -6.31 -3.77
N SER A 42 -2.11 -6.90 -3.81
CA SER A 42 -1.43 -7.34 -2.60
C SER A 42 -0.90 -6.14 -1.81
N TYR A 43 -0.84 -6.30 -0.48
CA TYR A 43 -0.23 -5.33 0.42
C TYR A 43 1.22 -5.00 0.01
N GLY A 44 2.00 -6.02 -0.36
CA GLY A 44 3.39 -5.86 -0.77
C GLY A 44 3.53 -5.02 -2.04
N GLY A 45 2.73 -5.30 -3.08
CA GLY A 45 2.73 -4.53 -4.32
C GLY A 45 2.26 -3.09 -4.11
N THR A 46 1.23 -2.91 -3.29
CA THR A 46 0.70 -1.57 -2.93
C THR A 46 1.73 -0.77 -2.13
N ARG A 47 2.45 -1.42 -1.21
CA ARG A 47 3.54 -0.76 -0.45
C ARG A 47 4.67 -0.31 -1.36
N VAL A 48 5.06 -1.11 -2.35
CA VAL A 48 6.07 -0.72 -3.34
C VAL A 48 5.59 0.47 -4.18
N LEU A 49 4.34 0.44 -4.65
CA LEU A 49 3.74 1.57 -5.38
C LEU A 49 3.73 2.86 -4.56
N LEU A 50 3.39 2.79 -3.28
CA LEU A 50 3.41 3.96 -2.39
C LEU A 50 4.83 4.51 -2.18
N LEU A 51 5.84 3.64 -2.10
CA LEU A 51 7.24 4.06 -2.00
C LEU A 51 7.73 4.68 -3.32
N GLU A 52 7.35 4.11 -4.47
CA GLU A 52 7.63 4.67 -5.80
C GLU A 52 6.92 6.01 -6.03
N ALA A 53 5.74 6.21 -5.42
CA ALA A 53 5.04 7.49 -5.40
C ALA A 53 5.75 8.56 -4.55
N GLY A 54 6.80 8.21 -3.80
CA GLY A 54 7.48 9.11 -2.88
C GLY A 54 6.67 9.42 -1.61
N VAL A 55 5.60 8.67 -1.35
CA VAL A 55 4.74 8.90 -0.18
C VAL A 55 5.47 8.46 1.08
N THR A 56 5.55 9.37 2.05
CA THR A 56 6.05 9.01 3.39
C THR A 56 5.04 8.09 4.06
N LEU A 57 5.37 6.81 4.14
CA LEU A 57 4.55 5.85 4.87
C LEU A 57 4.51 6.27 6.34
N ARG A 58 3.32 6.59 6.83
CA ARG A 58 3.00 6.73 8.25
C ARG A 58 3.62 5.53 8.96
N GLY A 59 4.37 5.81 10.02
CA GLY A 59 4.97 4.77 10.86
C GLY A 59 3.89 3.74 11.24
N ARG A 60 4.27 2.46 11.29
CA ARG A 60 3.35 1.39 11.70
C ARG A 60 2.67 1.84 13.00
N GLY A 61 1.37 2.09 12.96
CA GLY A 61 0.56 2.60 14.07
C GLY A 61 0.41 1.56 15.17
N GLY A 62 1.52 1.24 15.81
CA GLY A 62 1.67 0.13 16.73
C GLY A 62 3.08 0.15 17.31
N GLY A 63 3.48 1.29 17.88
CA GLY A 63 4.38 1.20 19.02
C GLY A 63 3.70 0.29 20.02
N ILE A 64 4.35 -0.82 20.37
CA ILE A 64 3.90 -1.70 21.46
C ILE A 64 3.68 -0.75 22.63
N ARG A 65 2.44 -0.48 23.02
CA ARG A 65 2.18 0.21 24.27
C ARG A 65 2.71 -0.75 25.33
N LYS A 66 3.95 -0.55 25.80
CA LYS A 66 4.33 -1.07 27.10
C LYS A 66 3.30 -0.47 28.04
N ALA A 67 2.33 -1.29 28.42
CA ALA A 67 1.44 -0.95 29.51
C ALA A 67 2.37 -0.63 30.68
N ALA A 68 2.44 0.64 31.03
CA ALA A 68 2.96 1.02 32.32
C ALA A 68 1.85 0.68 33.31
N VAL A 69 1.91 -0.50 33.90
CA VAL A 69 1.51 -0.80 35.28
C VAL A 69 2.15 -2.11 35.71
#